data_AF-A0A1C5UJD0-F1
#
_entry.id   AF-A0A1C5UJD0-F1
#
_cell.length_a   1.000
_cell.length_b   1.000
_cell.length_c   1.000
_cell.angle_alpha   90.00
_cell.angle_beta   90.00
_cell.angle_gamma   90.00
#
_symmetry.space_group_name_H-M   'P 1'
#
loop_
_entity.id
_entity.type
_entity.pdbx_description
1 polymer ?
#
loop_
_entity_poly.entity_id
_entity_poly.type
_entity_poly.pdbx_seq_one_letter_code
_entity_poly.pdbx_strand_id
1 'polypeptide(L)'
;MGENLLEELTLEQRQKLLTLPAELKHFTQTQWAAIYGIEPMTQTLFDSIQLERLKAGEELESAALDTFLKYPEFALNYSSRLENALSTSNTISSDDTEENFKKLYEKMRHSIYEEFQYDIDA
;
A
#
# COMPACT_ATOMS: atom_id res chain seq x y z
N MET A 1 3.25 37.71 -16.95
CA MET A 1 4.33 36.71 -17.07
C MET A 1 4.16 35.85 -15.83
N GLY A 2 3.51 34.69 -15.96
CA GLY A 2 3.18 33.87 -14.79
C GLY A 2 4.48 33.22 -14.32
N GLU A 3 4.98 33.64 -13.17
CA GLU A 3 6.07 32.94 -12.50
C GLU A 3 5.65 31.48 -12.35
N ASN A 4 6.51 30.57 -12.79
CA ASN A 4 6.22 29.16 -12.80
C ASN A 4 6.34 28.69 -11.35
N LEU A 5 5.25 28.78 -10.58
CA LEU A 5 5.19 28.53 -9.14
C LEU A 5 5.85 27.20 -8.72
N LEU A 6 5.93 26.24 -9.64
CA LEU A 6 6.63 24.97 -9.48
C LEU A 6 8.15 25.12 -9.37
N GLU A 7 8.77 26.08 -10.06
CA GLU A 7 10.22 26.34 -10.07
C GLU A 7 10.74 26.90 -8.73
N GLU A 8 9.85 27.47 -7.92
CA GLU A 8 10.18 27.97 -6.58
C GLU A 8 10.07 26.91 -5.48
N LEU A 9 9.49 25.75 -5.79
CA LEU A 9 9.34 24.66 -4.83
C LEU A 9 10.68 23.95 -4.61
N THR A 10 10.93 23.56 -3.36
CA THR A 10 11.98 22.59 -3.05
C THR A 10 11.71 21.26 -3.77
N LEU A 11 12.77 20.46 -3.97
CA LEU A 11 12.65 19.14 -4.59
C LEU A 11 11.60 18.27 -3.87
N GLU A 12 11.60 18.30 -2.53
CA GLU A 12 10.65 17.55 -1.70
C GLU A 12 9.20 18.00 -1.93
N GLN A 13 8.94 19.32 -1.93
CA GLN A 13 7.60 19.86 -2.17
C GLN A 13 7.10 19.53 -3.58
N ARG A 14 7.98 19.64 -4.58
CA ARG A 14 7.65 19.28 -5.96
C ARG A 14 7.32 17.79 -6.07
N GLN A 15 8.09 16.93 -5.39
CA GLN A 15 7.87 15.49 -5.41
C GLN A 15 6.56 15.11 -4.72
N LYS A 16 6.24 15.69 -3.56
CA LYS A 16 4.91 15.54 -2.93
C LYS A 16 3.78 15.98 -3.86
N LEU A 17 3.95 17.10 -4.55
CA LEU A 17 2.92 17.60 -5.48
C LEU A 17 2.68 16.65 -6.67
N LEU A 18 3.72 15.94 -7.11
CA LEU A 18 3.63 14.94 -8.18
C LEU A 18 2.96 13.64 -7.74
N THR A 19 3.00 13.28 -6.44
CA THR A 19 2.37 12.04 -5.93
C THR A 19 0.90 12.24 -5.53
N LEU A 20 0.48 13.47 -5.22
CA LEU A 20 -0.89 13.81 -4.83
C LEU A 20 -1.98 13.23 -5.74
N PRO A 21 -1.89 13.27 -7.09
CA PRO A 21 -2.94 12.72 -7.94
C PRO A 21 -3.14 11.20 -7.77
N ALA A 22 -2.05 10.45 -7.60
CA ALA A 22 -2.11 9.01 -7.36
C ALA A 22 -2.69 8.71 -5.98
N GLU A 23 -2.21 9.43 -4.96
CA GLU A 23 -2.74 9.32 -3.59
C GLU A 23 -4.25 9.59 -3.53
N LEU A 24 -4.72 10.67 -4.17
CA LEU A 24 -6.14 11.04 -4.19
C LEU A 24 -7.01 10.08 -5.03
N LYS A 25 -6.42 9.38 -6.00
CA LYS A 25 -7.11 8.39 -6.84
C LYS A 25 -7.35 7.09 -6.08
N HIS A 26 -6.39 6.65 -5.28
CA HIS A 26 -6.42 5.32 -4.65
C HIS A 26 -6.78 5.37 -3.17
N PHE A 27 -6.31 6.37 -2.42
CA PHE A 27 -6.58 6.44 -0.99
C PHE A 27 -7.94 7.09 -0.69
N THR A 28 -8.63 6.51 0.29
CA THR A 28 -9.77 7.14 0.94
C THR A 28 -9.36 8.43 1.65
N GLN A 29 -10.33 9.31 1.91
CA GLN A 29 -10.10 10.54 2.65
C GLN A 29 -9.43 10.30 4.02
N THR A 30 -9.81 9.24 4.73
CA THR A 30 -9.25 8.93 6.05
C THR A 30 -7.80 8.45 5.96
N GLN A 31 -7.47 7.60 4.98
CA GLN A 31 -6.10 7.17 4.74
C GLN A 31 -5.21 8.36 4.37
N TRP A 32 -5.70 9.22 3.46
CA TRP A 32 -5.00 10.44 3.09
C TRP A 32 -4.78 11.35 4.31
N ALA A 33 -5.83 11.60 5.10
CA ALA A 33 -5.71 12.40 6.32
C ALA A 33 -4.68 11.83 7.32
N ALA A 34 -4.59 10.51 7.45
CA ALA A 34 -3.63 9.85 8.34
C ALA A 34 -2.17 9.95 7.83
N ILE A 35 -1.94 9.85 6.52
CA ILE A 35 -0.61 10.04 5.89
C ILE A 35 -0.07 11.44 6.23
N TYR A 36 -0.93 12.46 6.04
CA TYR A 36 -0.58 13.86 6.31
C TYR A 36 -0.68 14.26 7.79
N GLY A 37 -0.99 13.31 8.69
CA GLY A 37 -1.01 13.54 10.14
C GLY A 37 -2.17 14.42 10.64
N ILE A 38 -3.22 14.58 9.83
CA ILE A 38 -4.47 15.25 10.20
C ILE A 38 -5.28 14.35 11.15
N GLU A 39 -5.29 13.05 10.86
CA GLU A 39 -5.88 12.00 11.69
C GLU A 39 -4.76 11.11 12.27
N PRO A 40 -4.95 10.52 13.46
CA PRO A 40 -3.97 9.61 14.03
C PRO A 40 -3.87 8.33 13.19
N MET A 41 -2.63 7.89 12.94
CA MET A 41 -2.40 6.59 12.32
C MET A 41 -2.80 5.47 13.30
N THR A 42 -3.46 4.44 12.76
CA THR A 42 -3.80 3.21 13.48
C THR A 42 -3.26 2.02 12.71
N GLN A 43 -3.15 0.85 13.34
CA GLN A 43 -2.73 -0.37 12.64
C GLN A 43 -3.61 -0.65 11.42
N THR A 44 -4.94 -0.52 11.53
CA THR A 44 -5.86 -0.77 10.42
C THR A 44 -5.66 0.20 9.25
N LEU A 45 -5.44 1.50 9.54
CA LEU A 45 -5.15 2.49 8.50
C LEU A 45 -3.79 2.20 7.84
N PHE A 46 -2.77 1.90 8.64
CA PHE A 46 -1.45 1.52 8.15
C PHE A 46 -1.53 0.31 7.22
N ASP A 47 -2.16 -0.78 7.67
CA ASP A 47 -2.33 -2.01 6.90
C ASP A 47 -3.02 -1.70 5.56
N SER A 48 -4.12 -0.95 5.60
CA SER A 48 -4.88 -0.61 4.39
C SER A 48 -4.05 0.20 3.39
N ILE A 49 -3.21 1.14 3.85
CA ILE A 49 -2.32 1.93 2.98
C ILE A 49 -1.29 1.02 2.30
N GLN A 50 -0.67 0.11 3.05
CA GLN A 50 0.31 -0.82 2.49
C GLN A 50 -0.33 -1.85 1.53
N LEU A 51 -1.56 -2.30 1.82
CA LEU A 51 -2.32 -3.21 0.97
C LEU A 51 -2.77 -2.51 -0.33
N GLU A 52 -3.20 -1.25 -0.27
CA GLU A 52 -3.48 -0.46 -1.48
C GLU A 52 -2.23 -0.32 -2.36
N ARG A 53 -1.04 -0.14 -1.77
CA ARG A 53 0.22 -0.17 -2.55
C ARG A 53 0.48 -1.52 -3.20
N LEU A 54 0.14 -2.64 -2.56
CA LEU A 54 0.27 -3.95 -3.19
C LEU A 54 -0.62 -4.08 -4.44
N LYS A 55 -1.79 -3.43 -4.43
CA LYS A 55 -2.74 -3.39 -5.57
C LYS A 55 -2.32 -2.41 -6.67
N ALA A 56 -1.99 -1.17 -6.29
CA ALA A 56 -1.69 -0.08 -7.22
C ALA A 56 -0.22 -0.05 -7.70
N GLY A 57 0.68 -0.75 -7.00
CA GLY A 57 2.09 -0.84 -7.35
C GLY A 57 2.87 0.47 -7.17
N GLU A 58 3.71 0.80 -8.16
CA GLU A 58 4.64 1.92 -8.10
C GLU A 58 3.97 3.28 -7.92
N GLU A 59 2.71 3.45 -8.34
CA GLU A 59 1.95 4.70 -8.20
C GLU A 59 1.87 5.17 -6.74
N LEU A 60 1.88 4.24 -5.78
CA LEU A 60 1.76 4.54 -4.35
C LEU A 60 3.05 4.31 -3.56
N GLU A 61 4.14 3.89 -4.21
CA GLU A 61 5.38 3.49 -3.53
C GLU A 61 5.90 4.61 -2.61
N SER A 62 5.93 5.85 -3.10
CA SER A 62 6.45 6.98 -2.31
C SER A 62 5.65 7.21 -1.02
N ALA A 63 4.31 7.19 -1.11
CA ALA A 63 3.45 7.46 0.03
C ALA A 63 3.44 6.29 1.02
N ALA A 64 3.41 5.06 0.50
CA ALA A 64 3.46 3.85 1.32
C ALA A 64 4.80 3.71 2.03
N LEU A 65 5.92 3.97 1.36
CA LEU A 65 7.25 3.94 1.96
C LEU A 65 7.42 5.01 3.04
N ASP A 66 7.00 6.25 2.77
CA ASP A 66 7.05 7.32 3.78
C ASP A 66 6.24 6.94 5.03
N THR A 67 5.03 6.41 4.82
CA THR A 67 4.17 5.90 5.90
C THR A 67 4.85 4.75 6.67
N PHE A 68 5.46 3.80 5.97
CA PHE A 68 6.16 2.66 6.55
C PHE A 68 7.31 3.10 7.46
N LEU A 69 8.11 4.07 7.00
CA LEU A 69 9.23 4.61 7.76
C LEU A 69 8.79 5.47 8.95
N LYS A 70 7.66 6.18 8.82
CA LYS A 70 7.13 7.07 9.85
C LYS A 70 6.49 6.33 11.02
N TYR A 71 5.91 5.15 10.78
CA TYR A 71 5.19 4.37 11.79
C TYR A 71 5.75 2.93 11.94
N PRO A 72 7.02 2.78 12.38
CA PRO A 72 7.67 1.48 12.52
C PRO A 72 6.96 0.55 13.52
N GLU A 73 6.22 1.10 14.48
CA GLU A 73 5.43 0.34 15.45
C GLU A 73 4.34 -0.51 14.79
N PHE A 74 3.75 -0.05 13.68
CA PHE A 74 2.75 -0.80 12.92
C PHE A 74 3.39 -1.70 11.88
N ALA A 75 4.54 -1.29 11.34
CA ALA A 75 5.29 -2.02 10.31
C ALA A 75 5.65 -3.44 10.73
N LEU A 76 6.11 -3.65 11.97
CA LEU A 76 6.50 -4.99 12.46
C LEU A 76 5.33 -5.97 12.45
N ASN A 77 4.17 -5.55 12.95
CA ASN A 77 2.97 -6.38 12.97
C ASN A 77 2.44 -6.64 11.56
N TYR A 78 2.43 -5.60 10.71
CA TYR A 78 2.07 -5.72 9.29
C TYR A 78 2.94 -6.77 8.57
N SER A 79 4.26 -6.63 8.67
CA SER A 79 5.21 -7.53 7.99
C SER A 79 5.05 -8.98 8.45
N SER A 80 4.87 -9.21 9.76
CA SER A 80 4.66 -10.55 10.31
C SER A 80 3.39 -11.21 9.77
N ARG A 81 2.28 -10.45 9.71
CA ARG A 81 1.00 -10.95 9.17
C ARG A 81 1.06 -11.18 7.66
N LEU A 82 1.75 -10.30 6.93
CA LEU A 82 1.96 -10.48 5.49
C LEU A 82 2.81 -11.72 5.20
N GLU A 83 3.90 -11.93 5.95
CA GLU A 83 4.74 -13.12 5.81
C GLU A 83 3.95 -14.41 6.08
N ASN A 84 3.10 -14.42 7.10
CA ASN A 84 2.20 -15.54 7.38
C ASN A 84 1.26 -15.81 6.21
N ALA A 85 0.59 -14.77 5.68
CA ALA A 85 -0.34 -14.89 4.56
C ALA A 85 0.33 -15.39 3.26
N LEU A 86 1.58 -15.01 3.02
CA LEU A 86 2.35 -15.46 1.86
C LEU A 86 2.90 -16.87 2.05
N SER A 87 3.27 -17.24 3.28
CA SER A 87 3.82 -18.57 3.60
C SER A 87 2.78 -19.67 3.46
N THR A 88 1.52 -19.43 3.85
CA THR A 88 0.40 -20.37 3.66
C THR A 88 0.10 -20.63 2.19
N SER A 89 0.43 -19.69 1.30
CA SER A 89 0.12 -19.73 -0.12
C SER A 89 1.11 -20.53 -0.97
N ASN A 90 2.33 -20.78 -0.48
CA ASN A 90 3.45 -21.40 -1.24
C ASN A 90 3.34 -22.92 -1.51
N THR A 91 2.16 -23.53 -1.36
CA THR A 91 1.98 -25.00 -1.48
C THR A 91 1.62 -25.51 -2.89
N ILE A 92 1.95 -24.78 -3.96
CA ILE A 92 1.48 -25.11 -5.33
C ILE A 92 2.57 -25.73 -6.21
N SER A 93 2.13 -26.68 -7.05
CA SER A 93 2.88 -27.44 -8.05
C SER A 93 3.77 -26.57 -8.95
N SER A 94 4.97 -27.06 -9.27
CA SER A 94 6.05 -26.38 -10.01
C SER A 94 5.81 -26.18 -11.52
N ASP A 95 4.56 -26.23 -11.98
CA ASP A 95 4.25 -26.11 -13.41
C ASP A 95 3.59 -24.75 -13.67
N ASP A 96 4.21 -23.92 -14.51
CA ASP A 96 3.91 -22.50 -14.73
C ASP A 96 2.68 -22.31 -15.65
N THR A 97 1.57 -22.95 -15.33
CA THR A 97 0.31 -22.80 -16.07
C THR A 97 -0.50 -21.62 -15.57
N GLU A 98 -1.22 -20.94 -16.46
CA GLU A 98 -2.12 -19.82 -16.10
C GLU A 98 -3.15 -20.21 -15.01
N GLU A 99 -3.63 -21.45 -15.06
CA GLU A 99 -4.58 -21.96 -14.05
C GLU A 99 -3.93 -22.10 -12.66
N ASN A 100 -2.65 -22.51 -12.60
CA ASN A 100 -1.90 -22.57 -11.35
C ASN A 100 -1.64 -21.16 -10.80
N PHE A 101 -1.33 -20.17 -11.66
CA PHE A 101 -1.19 -18.77 -11.24
C PHE A 101 -2.50 -18.21 -10.67
N LYS A 102 -3.64 -18.46 -11.31
CA LYS A 102 -4.96 -18.03 -10.79
C LYS A 102 -5.26 -18.66 -9.43
N LYS A 103 -4.99 -19.97 -9.28
CA LYS A 103 -5.15 -20.66 -7.99
C LYS A 103 -4.22 -20.11 -6.92
N LEU A 104 -2.99 -19.75 -7.27
CA LEU A 104 -2.04 -19.10 -6.37
C LEU A 104 -2.54 -17.73 -5.91
N TYR A 105 -3.00 -16.91 -6.86
CA TYR A 105 -3.55 -15.59 -6.58
C TYR A 105 -4.74 -15.65 -5.62
N GLU A 106 -5.72 -16.53 -5.88
CA GLU A 106 -6.88 -16.68 -5.01
C GLU A 106 -6.51 -17.17 -3.60
N LYS A 107 -5.52 -18.06 -3.47
CA LYS A 107 -5.02 -18.46 -2.14
C LYS A 107 -4.34 -17.33 -1.38
N MET A 108 -3.52 -16.53 -2.06
CA MET A 108 -2.88 -15.34 -1.47
C MET A 108 -3.92 -14.33 -1.04
N ARG A 109 -4.90 -14.02 -1.91
CA ARG A 109 -6.02 -13.15 -1.60
C ARG A 109 -6.80 -13.63 -0.38
N HIS A 110 -7.13 -14.92 -0.31
CA HIS A 110 -7.83 -15.50 0.83
C HIS A 110 -7.02 -15.40 2.13
N SER A 111 -5.73 -15.72 2.07
CA SER A 111 -4.85 -15.64 3.25
C SER A 111 -4.67 -14.19 3.75
N ILE A 112 -4.57 -13.23 2.82
CA ILE A 112 -4.56 -11.80 3.14
C ILE A 112 -5.89 -11.40 3.80
N TYR A 113 -7.03 -11.87 3.29
CA TYR A 113 -8.31 -11.58 3.92
C TYR A 113 -8.42 -12.15 5.34
N GLU A 114 -7.93 -13.37 5.58
CA GLU A 114 -7.92 -13.97 6.93
C GLU A 114 -7.10 -13.13 7.91
N GLU A 115 -5.89 -12.74 7.52
CA GLU A 115 -4.97 -11.98 8.37
C GLU A 115 -5.40 -10.52 8.55
N PHE A 116 -5.95 -9.88 7.52
CA PHE A 116 -6.19 -8.44 7.46
C PHE A 116 -7.65 -8.00 7.45
N GLN A 117 -8.59 -8.92 7.25
CA GLN A 117 -10.02 -8.61 7.01
C GLN A 117 -10.20 -7.61 5.85
N TYR A 118 -9.27 -7.63 4.90
CA TYR A 118 -9.21 -6.75 3.73
C TYR A 118 -9.16 -7.61 2.47
N ASP A 119 -10.02 -7.32 1.51
CA ASP A 119 -10.06 -7.99 0.22
C ASP A 119 -9.39 -7.12 -0.85
N ILE A 120 -8.27 -7.59 -1.40
CA ILE A 120 -7.48 -6.86 -2.40
C ILE A 120 -8.22 -6.63 -3.74
N ASP A 121 -9.26 -7.41 -4.03
CA ASP A 121 -10.08 -7.28 -5.24
C ASP A 121 -11.41 -6.55 -5.02
N ALA A 122 -11.73 -6.12 -3.79
CA ALA A 122 -12.92 -5.32 -3.53
C ALA A 122 -12.88 -3.96 -4.27
#